data_AF-A0A9D5PGK2-F1
#
_entry.id   AF-A0A9D5PGK2-F1
#
_cell.length_a   1.000
_cell.length_b   1.000
_cell.length_c   1.000
_cell.angle_alpha   90.00
_cell.angle_beta   90.00
_cell.angle_gamma   90.00
#
_symmetry.space_group_name_H-M   'P 1'
#
loop_
_entity.id
_entity.type
_entity.pdbx_description
1 polymer ?
#
loop_
_entity_poly.entity_id
_entity_poly.type
_entity_poly.pdbx_seq_one_letter_code
_entity_poly.pdbx_strand_id
1 'polypeptide(L)'
;MKKIMTLFLFSAFLGMAMADEFKHPGLSCTDKDKLSAALSAADNSWRRGSILILQKLADHRPADFEELCAVIDTTVADLDFGSESARKNILQTYKKQFALFNDNLSAFRKDAALFCIENPCSYDFYYYTHAKAKEFFSKEQRYAGLMHYLIDYNDYTPQQVLLAVTHLVEVGIELPDVDVKSDLIKLNRKFSLRLVRDKDAWTPVVQNIRTAMATF
;
A
#
# COMPACT_ATOMS: atom_id res chain seq x y z
N MET A 1 -1.82 31.70 -71.29
CA MET A 1 -2.00 32.15 -69.89
C MET A 1 -3.10 31.34 -69.20
N LYS A 2 -2.72 30.40 -68.33
CA LYS A 2 -3.32 30.10 -67.02
C LYS A 2 -2.53 28.93 -66.43
N LYS A 3 -1.95 29.18 -65.25
CA LYS A 3 -0.85 28.41 -64.66
C LYS A 3 -1.32 27.05 -64.14
N ILE A 4 -0.49 26.04 -64.37
CA ILE A 4 -0.60 24.66 -63.87
C ILE A 4 0.32 24.51 -62.65
N MET A 5 -0.13 23.70 -61.69
CA MET A 5 0.59 23.03 -60.59
C MET A 5 1.33 23.87 -59.55
N THR A 6 0.88 23.78 -58.29
CA THR A 6 1.79 23.35 -57.21
C THR A 6 1.02 22.52 -56.17
N LEU A 7 1.56 21.33 -55.98
CA LEU A 7 1.32 20.29 -54.98
C LEU A 7 1.57 20.83 -53.56
N PHE A 8 0.71 20.52 -52.58
CA PHE A 8 1.18 20.25 -51.21
C PHE A 8 0.28 19.21 -50.55
N LEU A 9 0.82 17.98 -50.52
CA LEU A 9 0.38 16.87 -49.69
C LEU A 9 0.78 17.12 -48.24
N PHE A 10 -0.08 16.62 -47.33
CA PHE A 10 0.26 15.99 -46.04
C PHE A 10 1.34 16.64 -45.18
N SER A 11 0.94 17.15 -44.02
CA SER A 11 1.16 16.43 -42.75
C SER A 11 0.51 17.21 -41.61
N ALA A 12 -0.70 16.81 -41.24
CA ALA A 12 -1.15 16.99 -39.88
C ALA A 12 -0.21 16.16 -39.00
N PHE A 13 0.76 16.82 -38.37
CA PHE A 13 1.35 16.30 -37.14
C PHE A 13 0.22 16.28 -36.12
N LEU A 14 -0.55 15.18 -36.13
CA LEU A 14 -1.15 14.67 -34.90
C LEU A 14 0.04 14.41 -33.98
N GLY A 15 0.34 15.40 -33.14
CA GLY A 15 1.06 15.15 -31.91
C GLY A 15 0.21 14.15 -31.13
N MET A 16 0.47 12.86 -31.34
CA MET A 16 0.25 11.88 -30.31
C MET A 16 1.14 12.33 -29.16
N ALA A 17 0.59 13.17 -28.28
CA ALA A 17 1.06 13.25 -26.92
C ALA A 17 1.00 11.82 -26.41
N MET A 18 2.15 11.13 -26.41
CA MET A 18 2.32 9.93 -25.61
C MET A 18 1.85 10.36 -24.22
N ALA A 19 0.75 9.80 -23.73
CA ALA A 19 0.30 10.07 -22.38
C ALA A 19 1.51 9.80 -21.48
N ASP A 20 1.98 10.83 -20.77
CA ASP A 20 3.10 10.68 -19.86
C ASP A 20 2.76 9.53 -18.91
N GLU A 21 3.67 8.55 -18.83
CA GLU A 21 3.54 7.43 -17.92
C GLU A 21 3.25 7.96 -16.51
N PHE A 22 2.21 7.44 -15.86
CA PHE A 22 1.82 7.90 -14.54
C PHE A 22 3.00 7.82 -13.56
N LYS A 23 3.40 8.97 -13.00
CA LYS A 23 4.39 9.06 -11.93
C LYS A 23 3.76 9.64 -10.67
N HIS A 24 3.71 8.85 -9.61
CA HIS A 24 3.20 9.33 -8.32
C HIS A 24 4.13 10.44 -7.78
N PRO A 25 3.58 11.61 -7.38
CA PRO A 25 4.38 12.79 -7.02
C PRO A 25 5.02 12.71 -5.63
N GLY A 26 4.73 11.64 -4.89
CA GLY A 26 5.15 11.42 -3.50
C GLY A 26 4.07 11.84 -2.51
N LEU A 27 4.01 11.16 -1.36
CA LEU A 27 2.93 11.34 -0.38
C LEU A 27 3.02 12.65 0.43
N SER A 28 4.14 13.35 0.36
CA SER A 28 4.33 14.68 0.98
C SER A 28 4.27 15.83 -0.04
N CYS A 29 3.88 15.57 -1.30
CA CYS A 29 3.89 16.58 -2.36
C CYS A 29 2.76 17.61 -2.18
N THR A 30 3.11 18.90 -2.25
CA THR A 30 2.18 20.04 -2.22
C THR A 30 2.25 20.90 -3.49
N ASP A 31 3.03 20.46 -4.49
CA ASP A 31 3.25 21.18 -5.76
C ASP A 31 2.03 20.99 -6.67
N LYS A 32 1.23 22.06 -6.83
CA LYS A 32 -0.05 22.02 -7.54
C LYS A 32 0.09 21.61 -9.01
N ASP A 33 1.18 21.97 -9.67
CA ASP A 33 1.41 21.63 -11.08
C ASP A 33 1.73 20.14 -11.22
N LYS A 34 2.59 19.60 -10.34
CA LYS A 34 2.87 18.16 -10.30
C LYS A 34 1.65 17.33 -9.95
N LEU A 35 0.83 17.79 -8.99
CA LEU A 35 -0.41 17.12 -8.63
C LEU A 35 -1.41 17.13 -9.80
N SER A 36 -1.55 18.25 -10.50
CA SER A 36 -2.46 18.37 -11.67
C SER A 36 -2.00 17.50 -12.84
N ALA A 37 -0.69 17.44 -13.09
CA ALA A 37 -0.11 16.55 -14.10
C ALA A 37 -0.35 15.08 -13.75
N ALA A 38 -0.08 14.68 -12.50
CA ALA A 38 -0.29 13.31 -12.03
C ALA A 38 -1.77 12.91 -12.06
N LEU A 39 -2.69 13.81 -11.73
CA LEU A 39 -4.14 13.55 -11.81
C LEU A 39 -4.59 13.32 -13.25
N SER A 40 -4.04 14.09 -14.20
CA SER A 40 -4.33 13.95 -15.63
C SER A 40 -3.81 12.63 -16.20
N ALA A 41 -2.67 12.13 -15.70
CA ALA A 41 -2.08 10.85 -16.09
C ALA A 41 -2.68 9.63 -15.36
N ALA A 42 -3.51 9.83 -14.34
CA ALA A 42 -4.06 8.74 -13.53
C ALA A 42 -5.18 7.98 -14.27
N ASP A 43 -4.94 6.70 -14.53
CA ASP A 43 -5.78 5.81 -15.37
C ASP A 43 -6.81 4.97 -14.59
N ASN A 44 -6.83 5.06 -13.25
CA ASN A 44 -7.77 4.33 -12.41
C ASN A 44 -8.12 5.09 -11.14
N SER A 45 -9.25 4.73 -10.51
CA SER A 45 -9.77 5.38 -9.31
C SER A 45 -8.80 5.37 -8.13
N TRP A 46 -7.97 4.32 -8.00
CA TRP A 46 -7.00 4.24 -6.91
C TRP A 46 -5.86 5.26 -7.08
N ARG A 47 -5.35 5.46 -8.28
CA ARG A 47 -4.36 6.53 -8.55
C ARG A 47 -5.01 7.90 -8.44
N ARG A 48 -6.20 8.08 -9.02
CA ARG A 48 -6.93 9.36 -8.95
C ARG A 48 -7.24 9.76 -7.51
N GLY A 49 -7.68 8.81 -6.69
CA GLY A 49 -8.00 9.04 -5.29
C GLY A 49 -6.80 9.54 -4.48
N SER A 50 -5.62 8.93 -4.64
CA SER A 50 -4.43 9.38 -3.92
C SER A 50 -4.02 10.81 -4.29
N ILE A 51 -4.13 11.18 -5.56
CA ILE A 51 -3.79 12.54 -6.02
C ILE A 51 -4.83 13.57 -5.57
N LEU A 52 -6.12 13.25 -5.62
CA LEU A 52 -7.18 14.13 -5.12
C LEU A 52 -7.03 14.40 -3.63
N ILE A 53 -6.68 13.38 -2.84
CA ILE A 53 -6.38 13.53 -1.41
C ILE A 53 -5.19 14.46 -1.21
N LEU A 54 -4.10 14.28 -1.97
CA LEU A 54 -2.94 15.18 -1.91
C LEU A 54 -3.29 16.63 -2.24
N GLN A 55 -4.12 16.88 -3.26
CA GLN A 55 -4.59 18.23 -3.59
C GLN A 55 -5.35 18.85 -2.41
N LYS A 56 -6.25 18.09 -1.77
CA LYS A 56 -6.97 18.56 -0.57
C LYS A 56 -6.03 18.84 0.59
N LEU A 57 -5.07 17.96 0.86
CA LEU A 57 -4.10 18.12 1.93
C LEU A 57 -3.10 19.27 1.69
N ALA A 58 -2.85 19.64 0.44
CA ALA A 58 -2.00 20.78 0.09
C ALA A 58 -2.68 22.12 0.42
N ASP A 59 -4.01 22.18 0.33
CA ASP A 59 -4.80 23.38 0.64
C ASP A 59 -5.31 23.40 2.10
N HIS A 60 -5.41 22.22 2.74
CA HIS A 60 -5.95 22.06 4.08
C HIS A 60 -5.18 21.01 4.86
N ARG A 61 -4.46 21.44 5.91
CA ARG A 61 -3.82 20.51 6.84
C ARG A 61 -4.83 20.10 7.91
N PRO A 62 -5.17 18.80 8.05
CA PRO A 62 -6.02 18.34 9.14
C PRO A 62 -5.40 18.65 10.50
N ALA A 63 -6.23 18.95 11.49
CA ALA A 63 -5.83 19.19 12.88
C ALA A 63 -5.53 17.89 13.61
N ASP A 64 -6.25 16.81 13.29
CA ASP A 64 -6.11 15.49 13.89
C ASP A 64 -6.35 14.36 12.87
N PHE A 65 -6.23 13.11 13.34
CA PHE A 65 -6.42 11.92 12.52
C PHE A 65 -7.89 11.68 12.12
N GLU A 66 -8.85 12.10 12.94
CA GLU A 66 -10.27 11.97 12.63
C GLU A 66 -10.63 12.88 11.45
N GLU A 67 -10.15 14.13 11.48
CA GLU A 67 -10.30 15.06 10.37
C GLU A 67 -9.59 14.56 9.12
N LEU A 68 -8.40 13.96 9.22
CA LEU A 68 -7.76 13.29 8.08
C LEU A 68 -8.67 12.22 7.48
N CYS A 69 -9.29 11.39 8.33
CA CYS A 69 -10.21 10.35 7.87
C CYS A 69 -11.42 10.95 7.14
N ALA A 70 -12.00 12.02 7.68
CA ALA A 70 -13.12 12.72 7.05
C ALA A 70 -12.73 13.36 5.71
N VAL A 71 -11.55 13.98 5.62
CA VAL A 71 -11.02 14.52 4.36
C VAL A 71 -10.89 13.40 3.32
N ILE A 72 -10.33 12.25 3.70
CA ILE A 72 -10.20 11.11 2.77
C ILE A 72 -11.57 10.61 2.32
N ASP A 73 -12.49 10.34 3.25
CA ASP A 73 -13.80 9.77 2.94
C ASP A 73 -14.60 10.67 1.98
N THR A 74 -14.58 11.99 2.23
CA THR A 74 -15.27 12.96 1.39
C THR A 74 -14.59 13.16 0.03
N THR A 75 -13.26 13.14 -0.02
CA THR A 75 -12.50 13.41 -1.25
C THR A 75 -12.70 12.34 -2.32
N VAL A 76 -12.85 11.08 -1.91
CA VAL A 76 -13.03 9.96 -2.85
C VAL A 76 -14.46 9.42 -2.87
N ALA A 77 -15.43 10.16 -2.31
CA ALA A 77 -16.83 9.74 -2.21
C ALA A 77 -17.43 9.36 -3.58
N ASP A 78 -17.07 10.09 -4.64
CA ASP A 78 -17.63 9.87 -5.98
C ASP A 78 -16.80 8.92 -6.86
N LEU A 79 -15.69 8.37 -6.34
CA LEU A 79 -14.88 7.43 -7.10
C LEU A 79 -15.46 6.01 -7.04
N ASP A 80 -15.45 5.34 -8.19
CA ASP A 80 -15.83 3.94 -8.33
C ASP A 80 -14.62 3.02 -8.09
N PHE A 81 -14.69 2.21 -7.05
CA PHE A 81 -13.69 1.21 -6.69
C PHE A 81 -14.14 -0.22 -7.03
N GLY A 82 -15.20 -0.38 -7.82
CA GLY A 82 -15.72 -1.64 -8.33
C GLY A 82 -16.69 -2.35 -7.37
N SER A 83 -16.33 -2.49 -6.09
CA SER A 83 -17.22 -3.08 -5.08
C SER A 83 -17.15 -2.35 -3.75
N GLU A 84 -18.17 -2.53 -2.91
CA GLU A 84 -18.19 -1.94 -1.56
C GLU A 84 -17.05 -2.49 -0.68
N SER A 85 -16.72 -3.77 -0.81
CA SER A 85 -15.58 -4.37 -0.11
C SER A 85 -14.23 -3.79 -0.57
N ALA A 86 -14.07 -3.58 -1.88
CA ALA A 86 -12.87 -2.95 -2.44
C ALA A 86 -12.76 -1.48 -2.00
N ARG A 87 -13.87 -0.73 -2.07
CA ARG A 87 -13.98 0.65 -1.55
C ARG A 87 -13.55 0.71 -0.08
N LYS A 88 -14.10 -0.15 0.78
CA LYS A 88 -13.76 -0.18 2.22
C LYS A 88 -12.27 -0.42 2.44
N ASN A 89 -11.68 -1.40 1.76
CA ASN A 89 -10.26 -1.71 1.88
C ASN A 89 -9.38 -0.54 1.41
N ILE A 90 -9.72 0.09 0.28
CA ILE A 90 -8.96 1.22 -0.27
C ILE A 90 -9.04 2.45 0.65
N LEU A 91 -10.21 2.76 1.21
CA LEU A 91 -10.38 3.85 2.17
C LEU A 91 -9.52 3.64 3.42
N GLN A 92 -9.56 2.43 3.99
CA GLN A 92 -8.70 2.06 5.12
C GLN A 92 -7.22 2.18 4.74
N THR A 93 -6.85 1.75 3.54
CA THR A 93 -5.49 1.87 3.01
C THR A 93 -5.04 3.32 2.92
N TYR A 94 -5.84 4.24 2.38
CA TYR A 94 -5.47 5.66 2.32
C TYR A 94 -5.27 6.26 3.71
N LYS A 95 -6.21 6.04 4.63
CA LYS A 95 -6.14 6.57 6.00
C LYS A 95 -4.83 6.18 6.67
N LYS A 96 -4.44 4.92 6.52
CA LYS A 96 -3.19 4.34 7.05
C LYS A 96 -1.95 4.84 6.29
N GLN A 97 -1.99 4.86 4.96
CA GLN A 97 -0.88 5.25 4.10
C GLN A 97 -0.46 6.70 4.30
N PHE A 98 -1.44 7.62 4.31
CA PHE A 98 -1.15 9.05 4.45
C PHE A 98 -0.59 9.35 5.84
N ALA A 99 -1.17 8.82 6.91
CA ALA A 99 -0.61 9.01 8.26
C ALA A 99 0.80 8.42 8.39
N LEU A 100 1.09 7.27 7.76
CA LEU A 100 2.39 6.61 7.88
C LEU A 100 3.49 7.35 7.11
N PHE A 101 3.24 7.66 5.84
CA PHE A 101 4.27 8.03 4.86
C PHE A 101 4.22 9.49 4.40
N ASN A 102 3.20 10.27 4.74
CA ASN A 102 3.25 11.72 4.58
C ASN A 102 3.93 12.34 5.81
N ASP A 103 5.12 12.91 5.63
CA ASP A 103 5.89 13.46 6.75
C ASP A 103 5.20 14.66 7.41
N ASN A 104 4.36 15.40 6.66
CA ASN A 104 3.56 16.51 7.20
C ASN A 104 2.45 16.03 8.16
N LEU A 105 2.11 14.74 8.12
CA LEU A 105 1.07 14.10 8.93
C LEU A 105 1.65 13.09 9.94
N SER A 106 2.97 13.15 10.16
CA SER A 106 3.69 12.23 11.05
C SER A 106 3.15 12.17 12.49
N ALA A 107 2.52 13.25 12.97
CA ALA A 107 1.86 13.30 14.27
C ALA A 107 0.71 12.29 14.41
N PHE A 108 0.08 11.89 13.31
CA PHE A 108 -1.10 11.03 13.30
C PHE A 108 -0.76 9.53 13.29
N ARG A 109 0.52 9.15 13.22
CA ARG A 109 0.93 7.74 13.12
C ARG A 109 0.46 6.90 14.29
N LYS A 110 0.42 7.47 15.50
CA LYS A 110 -0.04 6.75 16.70
C LYS A 110 -1.54 6.45 16.63
N ASP A 111 -2.34 7.44 16.26
CA ASP A 111 -3.80 7.27 16.13
C ASP A 111 -4.13 6.33 14.96
N ALA A 112 -3.39 6.43 13.86
CA ALA A 112 -3.50 5.50 12.75
C ALA A 112 -3.08 4.07 13.12
N ALA A 113 -2.13 3.88 14.05
CA ALA A 113 -1.79 2.56 14.57
C ALA A 113 -2.94 1.95 15.38
N LEU A 114 -3.64 2.74 16.21
CA LEU A 114 -4.86 2.30 16.90
C LEU A 114 -5.96 1.95 15.89
N PHE A 115 -6.13 2.77 14.85
CA PHE A 115 -7.07 2.52 13.77
C PHE A 115 -6.81 1.19 13.05
N CYS A 116 -5.55 0.75 12.93
CA CYS A 116 -5.21 -0.56 12.35
C CYS A 116 -5.83 -1.72 13.15
N ILE A 117 -5.92 -1.60 14.48
CA ILE A 117 -6.49 -2.63 15.35
C ILE A 117 -8.01 -2.74 15.13
N GLU A 118 -8.68 -1.60 15.04
CA GLU A 118 -10.15 -1.54 14.90
C GLU A 118 -10.63 -1.82 13.47
N ASN A 119 -9.79 -1.55 12.48
CA ASN A 119 -10.13 -1.59 11.07
C ASN A 119 -9.12 -2.41 10.27
N PRO A 120 -8.96 -3.72 10.52
CA PRO A 120 -7.89 -4.51 9.93
C PRO A 120 -7.97 -4.56 8.39
N CYS A 121 -6.82 -4.42 7.72
CA CYS A 121 -6.67 -4.65 6.27
C CYS A 121 -5.24 -5.07 5.91
N SER A 122 -4.99 -5.49 4.66
CA SER A 122 -3.66 -5.94 4.22
C SER A 122 -2.56 -4.88 4.38
N TYR A 123 -2.93 -3.60 4.44
CA TYR A 123 -1.99 -2.51 4.64
C TYR A 123 -1.34 -2.47 6.04
N ASP A 124 -1.92 -3.15 7.04
CA ASP A 124 -1.41 -3.16 8.42
C ASP A 124 -0.01 -3.75 8.53
N PHE A 125 0.39 -4.59 7.56
CA PHE A 125 1.77 -5.05 7.40
C PHE A 125 2.79 -3.92 7.54
N TYR A 126 2.54 -2.76 6.92
CA TYR A 126 3.46 -1.64 6.99
C TYR A 126 3.54 -1.07 8.42
N TYR A 127 2.45 -1.08 9.18
CA TYR A 127 2.46 -0.63 10.57
C TYR A 127 3.23 -1.59 11.48
N TYR A 128 3.11 -2.91 11.26
CA TYR A 128 3.81 -3.91 12.09
C TYR A 128 5.31 -4.04 11.81
N THR A 129 5.76 -3.62 10.62
CA THR A 129 7.15 -3.80 10.15
C THR A 129 7.94 -2.51 10.06
N HIS A 130 7.29 -1.37 9.78
CA HIS A 130 7.99 -0.11 9.55
C HIS A 130 8.49 0.53 10.86
N ALA A 131 9.76 0.98 10.86
CA ALA A 131 10.42 1.52 12.04
C ALA A 131 9.66 2.70 12.69
N LYS A 132 9.05 3.56 11.86
CA LYS A 132 8.27 4.74 12.34
C LYS A 132 6.92 4.40 13.00
N ALA A 133 6.49 3.13 13.00
CA ALA A 133 5.15 2.75 13.44
C ALA A 133 5.09 1.51 14.34
N LYS A 134 5.99 0.54 14.15
CA LYS A 134 5.97 -0.73 14.87
C LYS A 134 6.01 -0.58 16.39
N GLU A 135 6.60 0.50 16.91
CA GLU A 135 6.73 0.78 18.34
C GLU A 135 5.42 1.20 19.01
N PHE A 136 4.38 1.54 18.24
CA PHE A 136 3.05 1.86 18.80
C PHE A 136 2.25 0.62 19.19
N PHE A 137 2.77 -0.58 18.90
CA PHE A 137 2.13 -1.84 19.20
C PHE A 137 2.95 -2.61 20.24
N SER A 138 2.25 -3.26 21.17
CA SER A 138 2.84 -4.33 21.97
C SER A 138 3.37 -5.46 21.09
N LYS A 139 4.27 -6.29 21.63
CA LYS A 139 4.80 -7.45 20.91
C LYS A 139 3.68 -8.42 20.53
N GLU A 140 2.73 -8.62 21.43
CA GLU A 140 1.54 -9.46 21.25
C GLU A 140 0.68 -8.95 20.09
N GLN A 141 0.40 -7.65 20.05
CA GLN A 141 -0.34 -7.02 18.94
C GLN A 141 0.40 -7.17 17.61
N ARG A 142 1.72 -6.97 17.60
CA ARG A 142 2.53 -7.15 16.37
C ARG A 142 2.51 -8.59 15.89
N TYR A 143 2.69 -9.54 16.80
CA TYR A 143 2.68 -10.96 16.46
C TYR A 143 1.31 -11.38 15.89
N ALA A 144 0.22 -11.04 16.59
CA ALA A 144 -1.14 -11.32 16.14
C ALA A 144 -1.45 -10.66 14.79
N GLY A 145 -1.05 -9.39 14.63
CA GLY A 145 -1.24 -8.64 13.39
C GLY A 145 -0.47 -9.21 12.19
N LEU A 146 0.78 -9.63 12.40
CA LEU A 146 1.58 -10.31 11.36
C LEU A 146 0.99 -11.67 11.00
N MET A 147 0.52 -12.45 11.99
CA MET A 147 -0.17 -13.72 11.73
C MET A 147 -1.45 -13.52 10.94
N HIS A 148 -2.30 -12.57 11.36
CA HIS A 148 -3.50 -12.19 10.62
C HIS A 148 -3.15 -11.82 9.18
N TYR A 149 -2.12 -10.97 8.99
CA TYR A 149 -1.69 -10.58 7.66
C TYR A 149 -1.27 -11.77 6.78
N LEU A 150 -0.44 -12.65 7.33
CA LEU A 150 0.12 -13.80 6.63
C LEU A 150 -0.93 -14.89 6.33
N ILE A 151 -1.99 -15.01 7.14
CA ILE A 151 -3.02 -16.04 7.01
C ILE A 151 -4.23 -15.56 6.20
N ASP A 152 -4.72 -14.34 6.43
CA ASP A 152 -6.02 -13.92 5.91
C ASP A 152 -5.91 -13.23 4.55
N TYR A 153 -4.77 -12.64 4.23
CA TYR A 153 -4.53 -11.98 2.95
C TYR A 153 -3.77 -12.87 1.96
N ASN A 154 -3.76 -12.44 0.69
CA ASN A 154 -3.15 -13.18 -0.43
C ASN A 154 -2.48 -12.29 -1.47
N ASP A 155 -2.64 -10.97 -1.33
CA ASP A 155 -2.23 -9.85 -2.20
C ASP A 155 -0.84 -9.31 -1.82
N TYR A 156 0.08 -10.20 -1.45
CA TYR A 156 1.43 -9.84 -1.05
C TYR A 156 2.49 -10.35 -2.04
N THR A 157 3.63 -9.64 -2.08
CA THR A 157 4.82 -10.07 -2.80
C THR A 157 5.63 -11.07 -1.95
N PRO A 158 6.46 -11.92 -2.58
CA PRO A 158 7.38 -12.78 -1.84
C PRO A 158 8.26 -12.02 -0.84
N GLN A 159 8.70 -10.81 -1.20
CA GLN A 159 9.51 -9.95 -0.34
C GLN A 159 8.74 -9.48 0.89
N GLN A 160 7.46 -9.13 0.75
CA GLN A 160 6.62 -8.76 1.89
C GLN A 160 6.39 -9.95 2.83
N VAL A 161 6.16 -11.14 2.29
CA VAL A 161 6.00 -12.36 3.10
C VAL A 161 7.30 -12.68 3.84
N LEU A 162 8.44 -12.62 3.15
CA LEU A 162 9.75 -12.84 3.77
C LEU A 162 9.96 -11.88 4.95
N LEU A 163 9.73 -10.59 4.74
CA LEU A 163 9.87 -9.57 5.78
C LEU A 163 8.90 -9.78 6.94
N ALA A 164 7.64 -10.12 6.65
CA ALA A 164 6.64 -10.40 7.68
C ALA A 164 7.00 -11.63 8.53
N VAL A 165 7.48 -12.72 7.91
CA VAL A 165 7.93 -13.92 8.65
C VAL A 165 9.14 -13.60 9.51
N THR A 166 10.10 -12.83 9.01
CA THR A 166 11.26 -12.41 9.80
C THR A 166 10.83 -11.64 11.05
N HIS A 167 9.97 -10.63 10.91
CA HIS A 167 9.47 -9.88 12.05
C HIS A 167 8.58 -10.70 12.99
N LEU A 168 7.82 -11.65 12.45
CA LEU A 168 7.00 -12.56 13.27
C LEU A 168 7.89 -13.41 14.19
N VAL A 169 8.96 -14.00 13.63
CA VAL A 169 9.93 -14.81 14.38
C VAL A 169 10.67 -13.97 15.42
N GLU A 170 11.17 -12.79 15.03
CA GLU A 170 11.84 -11.85 15.94
C GLU A 170 10.97 -11.54 17.17
N VAL A 171 9.70 -11.20 16.94
CA VAL A 171 8.77 -10.87 18.02
C VAL A 171 8.37 -12.11 18.82
N GLY A 172 8.16 -13.24 18.15
CA GLY A 172 7.68 -14.48 18.77
C GLY A 172 8.66 -15.11 19.76
N ILE A 173 9.98 -14.99 19.53
CA ILE A 173 11.02 -15.49 20.48
C ILE A 173 10.86 -14.86 21.87
N GLU A 174 10.37 -13.62 21.92
CA GLU A 174 10.26 -12.85 23.16
C GLU A 174 8.92 -13.06 23.88
N LEU A 175 8.01 -13.86 23.32
CA LEU A 175 6.66 -14.08 23.84
C LEU A 175 6.54 -15.51 24.42
N PRO A 176 6.30 -15.67 25.73
CA PRO A 176 6.27 -17.00 26.36
C PRO A 176 5.04 -17.84 26.00
N ASP A 177 3.93 -17.19 25.64
CA ASP A 177 2.63 -17.84 25.46
C ASP A 177 2.26 -18.10 23.98
N VAL A 178 3.20 -17.94 23.04
CA VAL A 178 2.97 -18.21 21.61
C VAL A 178 3.73 -19.45 21.15
N ASP A 179 3.05 -20.31 20.40
CA ASP A 179 3.66 -21.47 19.74
C ASP A 179 4.12 -21.09 18.33
N VAL A 180 5.28 -20.42 18.27
CA VAL A 180 5.87 -19.95 17.02
C VAL A 180 6.10 -21.10 16.04
N LYS A 181 6.47 -22.27 16.52
CA LYS A 181 6.72 -23.45 15.68
C LYS A 181 5.44 -23.93 15.01
N SER A 182 4.34 -24.05 15.75
CA SER A 182 3.03 -24.43 15.21
C SER A 182 2.54 -23.43 14.16
N ASP A 183 2.72 -22.13 14.41
CA ASP A 183 2.36 -21.10 13.44
C ASP A 183 3.21 -21.16 12.17
N LEU A 184 4.53 -21.33 12.30
CA LEU A 184 5.41 -21.50 11.15
C LEU A 184 5.08 -22.76 10.33
N ILE A 185 4.60 -23.85 10.95
CA ILE A 185 4.10 -25.03 10.23
C ILE A 185 2.89 -24.66 9.35
N LYS A 186 1.95 -23.86 9.87
CA LYS A 186 0.78 -23.38 9.10
C LYS A 186 1.25 -22.53 7.91
N LEU A 187 2.18 -21.60 8.16
CA LEU A 187 2.74 -20.73 7.12
C LEU A 187 3.50 -21.52 6.05
N ASN A 188 4.31 -22.52 6.44
CA ASN A 188 5.02 -23.39 5.51
C ASN A 188 4.05 -24.13 4.58
N ARG A 189 2.92 -24.65 5.12
CA ARG A 189 1.87 -25.28 4.31
C ARG A 189 1.27 -24.30 3.31
N LYS A 190 0.88 -23.09 3.77
CA LYS A 190 0.29 -22.06 2.92
C LYS A 190 1.23 -21.64 1.79
N PHE A 191 2.49 -21.33 2.11
CA PHE A 191 3.43 -20.76 1.14
C PHE A 191 4.13 -21.80 0.26
N SER A 192 4.24 -23.06 0.70
CA SER A 192 4.75 -24.14 -0.17
C SER A 192 3.88 -24.32 -1.42
N LEU A 193 2.56 -24.04 -1.36
CA LEU A 193 1.68 -24.07 -2.53
C LEU A 193 2.03 -23.00 -3.57
N ARG A 194 2.68 -21.91 -3.18
CA ARG A 194 3.08 -20.84 -4.11
C ARG A 194 4.25 -21.25 -5.00
N LEU A 195 5.06 -22.22 -4.58
CA LEU A 195 6.15 -22.79 -5.39
C LEU A 195 5.67 -23.41 -6.70
N VAL A 196 4.40 -23.86 -6.75
CA VAL A 196 3.80 -24.42 -7.98
C VAL A 196 3.61 -23.34 -9.04
N ARG A 197 3.33 -22.09 -8.61
CA ARG A 197 3.07 -20.96 -9.53
C ARG A 197 4.35 -20.29 -9.99
N ASP A 198 5.27 -20.08 -9.06
CA ASP A 198 6.55 -19.45 -9.32
C ASP A 198 7.58 -19.98 -8.31
N LYS A 199 8.35 -20.97 -8.75
CA LYS A 199 9.30 -21.65 -7.88
C LYS A 199 10.42 -20.71 -7.44
N ASP A 200 10.94 -19.89 -8.34
CA ASP A 200 12.13 -19.10 -8.10
C ASP A 200 11.84 -17.95 -7.14
N ALA A 201 10.70 -17.27 -7.32
CA ALA A 201 10.32 -16.17 -6.44
C ALA A 201 9.94 -16.64 -5.02
N TRP A 202 9.37 -17.83 -4.87
CA TRP A 202 8.84 -18.33 -3.58
C TRP A 202 9.77 -19.27 -2.82
N THR A 203 10.82 -19.81 -3.46
CA THR A 203 11.81 -20.65 -2.78
C THR A 203 12.45 -19.96 -1.56
N PRO A 204 12.90 -18.69 -1.64
CA PRO A 204 13.49 -17.99 -0.49
C PRO A 204 12.54 -17.88 0.71
N VAL A 205 11.26 -17.61 0.44
CA VAL A 205 10.22 -17.51 1.48
C VAL A 205 10.06 -18.83 2.22
N VAL A 206 9.88 -19.92 1.48
CA VAL A 206 9.66 -21.25 2.06
C VAL A 206 10.89 -21.76 2.79
N GLN A 207 12.09 -21.50 2.27
CA GLN A 207 13.34 -21.82 2.95
C GLN A 207 13.47 -21.06 4.27
N ASN A 208 13.19 -19.75 4.28
CA ASN A 208 13.23 -18.94 5.50
C ASN A 208 12.31 -19.50 6.60
N ILE A 209 11.07 -19.83 6.24
CA ILE A 209 10.11 -20.44 7.19
C ILE A 209 10.65 -21.76 7.73
N ARG A 210 11.15 -22.66 6.87
CA ARG A 210 11.66 -23.98 7.29
C ARG A 210 12.91 -23.87 8.17
N THR A 211 13.79 -22.92 7.89
CA THR A 211 14.95 -22.64 8.73
C THR A 211 14.53 -22.15 10.11
N ALA A 212 13.58 -21.19 10.18
CA ALA A 212 13.05 -20.72 11.44
C ALA A 212 12.38 -21.87 12.23
N MET A 213 11.58 -22.71 11.57
CA MET A 213 10.95 -23.90 12.19
C MET A 213 11.94 -24.88 12.82
N ALA A 214 13.16 -24.98 12.28
CA ALA A 214 14.18 -25.88 12.79
C ALA A 214 14.90 -25.30 14.03
N THR A 215 14.72 -24.00 14.30
CA THR A 215 15.33 -23.29 15.43
C THR A 215 14.43 -23.27 16.67
N PHE A 216 13.11 -23.45 16.50
CA PHE A 216 12.13 -23.68 17.56
C PHE A 216 11.80 -25.17 17.70
#